data_AF-A0A9E3SI91-F1
#
_entry.id   AF-A0A9E3SI91-F1
#
_cell.length_a   1.000
_cell.length_b   1.000
_cell.length_c   1.000
_cell.angle_alpha   90.00
_cell.angle_beta   90.00
_cell.angle_gamma   90.00
#
_symmetry.space_group_name_H-M   'P 1'
#
loop_
_entity.id
_entity.type
_entity.pdbx_description
1 polymer ?
#
loop_
_entity_poly.entity_id
_entity_poly.type
_entity_poly.pdbx_seq_one_letter_code
_entity_poly.pdbx_strand_id
1 'polypeptide(L)'
;MTYIADPLFFHIIGIILVGSLTWKYLASTHPSENRLTRFLVSFGLPLALLIFSFVLSSLVLKPAFGYLRPGPDAGPLGNPWLISSIDHILPFQLAEGSGDVPSGFATRQTVLFLLTVWIVEQKPMGEYLFSNRRRISYVALSFLLLLFTLFSRYYRANHSFFALIIAVGLATLLFWMFLSVIYSLKYGRRDKYLLAETFGAFVPMSLIFLTYSEAPGKWAGFALVVLLLLALVYVISDSGFLRIGKDGDTQ
;
A
#
# COMPACT_ATOMS: atom_id res chain seq x y z
N MET A 1 -8.71 1.86 30.38
CA MET A 1 -9.50 2.61 29.37
C MET A 1 -8.58 3.01 28.20
N THR A 2 -8.13 2.06 27.37
CA THR A 2 -7.05 2.35 26.41
C THR A 2 -7.17 1.52 25.11
N TYR A 3 -8.41 1.35 24.63
CA TYR A 3 -8.71 0.56 23.42
C TYR A 3 -9.14 1.39 22.20
N ILE A 4 -9.31 2.71 22.34
CA ILE A 4 -9.87 3.57 21.28
C ILE A 4 -8.85 3.91 20.18
N ALA A 5 -7.55 3.68 20.40
CA ALA A 5 -6.48 4.01 19.46
C ALA A 5 -5.64 2.79 19.05
N ASP A 6 -6.28 1.65 18.79
CA ASP A 6 -5.61 0.49 18.18
C ASP A 6 -5.41 0.73 16.67
N PRO A 7 -4.17 0.73 16.15
CA PRO A 7 -3.91 0.84 14.72
C PRO A 7 -4.72 -0.13 13.86
N LEU A 8 -5.01 -1.34 14.37
CA LEU A 8 -5.79 -2.34 13.66
C LEU A 8 -7.23 -1.89 13.43
N PHE A 9 -7.84 -1.21 14.40
CA PHE A 9 -9.18 -0.66 14.27
C PHE A 9 -9.25 0.33 13.10
N PHE A 10 -8.25 1.20 12.97
CA PHE A 10 -8.15 2.14 11.85
C PHE A 10 -7.99 1.43 10.51
N HIS A 11 -7.25 0.32 10.47
CA HIS A 11 -7.10 -0.49 9.25
C HIS A 11 -8.42 -1.15 8.84
N ILE A 12 -9.17 -1.71 9.79
CA ILE A 12 -10.48 -2.32 9.52
C ILE A 12 -11.43 -1.27 8.94
N ILE A 13 -11.50 -0.08 9.56
CA ILE A 13 -12.28 1.03 9.02
C ILE A 13 -11.79 1.42 7.62
N GLY A 14 -10.47 1.50 7.41
CA GLY A 14 -9.89 1.80 6.10
C GLY A 14 -10.26 0.78 5.02
N ILE A 15 -10.23 -0.52 5.33
CA ILE A 15 -10.65 -1.58 4.41
C ILE A 15 -12.13 -1.45 4.07
N ILE A 16 -13.00 -1.22 5.06
CA ILE A 16 -14.43 -1.03 4.84
C ILE A 16 -14.69 0.21 3.97
N LEU A 17 -13.99 1.31 4.26
CA LEU A 17 -14.07 2.56 3.50
C LEU A 17 -13.71 2.33 2.03
N VAL A 18 -12.51 1.78 1.77
CA VAL A 18 -12.01 1.52 0.42
C VAL A 18 -12.87 0.48 -0.31
N GLY A 19 -13.30 -0.58 0.37
CA GLY A 19 -14.17 -1.59 -0.19
C GLY A 19 -15.52 -1.01 -0.59
N SER A 20 -16.11 -0.15 0.24
CA SER A 20 -17.37 0.54 -0.10
C SER A 20 -17.24 1.48 -1.30
N LEU A 21 -16.10 2.16 -1.44
CA LEU A 21 -15.80 3.03 -2.57
C LEU A 21 -15.60 2.23 -3.85
N THR A 22 -14.82 1.15 -3.78
CA THR A 22 -14.58 0.24 -4.91
C THR A 22 -15.89 -0.40 -5.38
N TRP A 23 -16.75 -0.80 -4.44
CA TRP A 23 -18.07 -1.35 -4.76
C TRP A 23 -18.92 -0.36 -5.53
N LYS A 24 -19.01 0.89 -5.06
CA LYS A 24 -19.77 1.95 -5.75
C LYS A 24 -19.18 2.24 -7.13
N TYR A 25 -17.86 2.20 -7.26
CA TYR A 25 -17.18 2.39 -8.54
C TYR A 25 -17.56 1.27 -9.52
N LEU A 26 -17.36 0.01 -9.15
CA LEU A 26 -17.70 -1.13 -10.00
C LEU A 26 -19.19 -1.19 -10.33
N ALA A 27 -20.07 -0.88 -9.38
CA ALA A 27 -21.50 -0.85 -9.61
C ALA A 27 -21.92 0.19 -10.66
N SER A 28 -21.15 1.27 -10.80
CA SER A 28 -21.40 2.32 -11.80
C SER A 28 -20.77 2.02 -13.16
N THR A 29 -19.56 1.46 -13.20
CA THR A 29 -18.80 1.27 -14.44
C THR A 29 -19.06 -0.10 -15.08
N HIS A 30 -19.40 -1.10 -14.28
CA HIS A 30 -19.65 -2.48 -14.70
C HIS A 30 -20.97 -3.01 -14.10
N PRO A 31 -22.13 -2.40 -14.45
CA PRO A 31 -23.41 -2.76 -13.84
C PRO A 31 -23.85 -4.21 -14.13
N SER A 32 -23.35 -4.80 -15.21
CA SER A 32 -23.64 -6.18 -15.64
C SER A 32 -22.92 -7.26 -14.82
N GLU A 33 -21.88 -6.90 -14.04
CA GLU A 33 -21.16 -7.88 -13.23
C GLU A 33 -22.03 -8.42 -12.09
N ASN A 34 -21.89 -9.72 -11.77
CA ASN A 34 -22.55 -10.32 -10.62
C ASN A 34 -22.13 -9.60 -9.31
N ARG A 35 -23.07 -9.46 -8.37
CA ARG A 35 -22.83 -8.97 -7.00
C ARG A 35 -21.68 -9.68 -6.30
N LEU A 36 -21.54 -10.99 -6.48
CA LEU A 36 -20.43 -11.76 -5.87
C LEU A 36 -19.07 -11.30 -6.41
N THR A 37 -18.93 -11.14 -7.72
CA THR A 37 -17.70 -10.67 -8.36
C THR A 37 -17.36 -9.26 -7.90
N ARG A 38 -18.34 -8.36 -7.86
CA ARG A 38 -18.17 -7.01 -7.31
C ARG A 38 -17.71 -7.05 -5.85
N PHE A 39 -18.25 -7.95 -5.03
CA PHE A 39 -17.87 -8.09 -3.62
C PHE A 39 -16.42 -8.54 -3.49
N LEU A 40 -16.08 -9.61 -4.21
CA LEU A 40 -14.74 -10.20 -4.21
C LEU A 40 -13.69 -9.20 -4.69
N VAL A 41 -13.96 -8.41 -5.73
CA VAL A 41 -13.01 -7.39 -6.18
C VAL A 41 -12.93 -6.23 -5.18
N SER A 42 -14.07 -5.75 -4.68
CA SER A 42 -14.12 -4.58 -3.80
C SER A 42 -13.37 -4.77 -2.48
N PHE A 43 -13.48 -5.96 -1.89
CA PHE A 43 -12.80 -6.27 -0.63
C PHE A 43 -11.53 -7.09 -0.84
N GLY A 44 -11.45 -7.90 -1.89
CA GLY A 44 -10.27 -8.70 -2.21
C GLY A 44 -9.10 -7.85 -2.70
N LEU A 45 -9.32 -6.78 -3.47
CA LEU A 45 -8.25 -5.88 -3.91
C LEU A 45 -7.52 -5.20 -2.73
N PRO A 46 -8.20 -4.51 -1.79
CA PRO A 46 -7.52 -3.92 -0.65
C PRO A 46 -6.86 -4.98 0.23
N LEU A 47 -7.49 -6.15 0.43
CA LEU A 47 -6.88 -7.26 1.17
C LEU A 47 -5.61 -7.79 0.49
N ALA A 48 -5.62 -7.99 -0.83
CA ALA A 48 -4.47 -8.44 -1.59
C ALA A 48 -3.31 -7.44 -1.50
N LEU A 49 -3.59 -6.14 -1.59
CA LEU A 49 -2.60 -5.08 -1.39
C LEU A 49 -2.03 -5.06 0.03
N LEU A 50 -2.87 -5.31 1.04
CA LEU A 50 -2.42 -5.40 2.42
C LEU A 50 -1.56 -6.64 2.68
N ILE A 51 -1.91 -7.79 2.10
CA ILE A 51 -1.11 -9.01 2.17
C ILE A 51 0.22 -8.81 1.45
N PHE A 52 0.19 -8.27 0.23
CA PHE A 52 1.41 -7.97 -0.54
C PHE A 52 2.34 -7.03 0.22
N SER A 53 1.82 -5.92 0.73
CA SER A 53 2.62 -4.97 1.53
C SER A 53 3.12 -5.58 2.84
N PHE A 54 2.35 -6.46 3.48
CA PHE A 54 2.79 -7.19 4.67
C PHE A 54 3.95 -8.14 4.37
N VAL A 55 3.83 -8.95 3.32
CA VAL A 55 4.87 -9.91 2.89
C VAL A 55 6.14 -9.14 2.52
N LEU A 56 6.01 -8.09 1.72
CA LEU A 56 7.15 -7.29 1.28
C LEU A 56 7.82 -6.56 2.45
N SER A 57 7.03 -5.97 3.35
CA SER A 57 7.56 -5.33 4.56
C SER A 57 8.32 -6.30 5.44
N SER A 58 7.79 -7.51 5.65
CA SER A 58 8.34 -8.48 6.60
C SER A 58 9.55 -9.22 6.04
N LEU A 59 9.50 -9.63 4.77
CA LEU A 59 10.54 -10.47 4.16
C LEU A 59 11.66 -9.68 3.51
N VAL A 60 11.41 -8.42 3.12
CA VAL A 60 12.38 -7.63 2.34
C VAL A 60 12.76 -6.34 3.04
N LEU A 61 11.78 -5.47 3.33
CA LEU A 61 12.08 -4.13 3.82
C LEU A 61 12.70 -4.17 5.23
N LYS A 62 12.06 -4.84 6.20
CA LYS A 62 12.59 -4.92 7.57
C LYS A 62 14.00 -5.53 7.63
N PRO A 63 14.29 -6.65 6.94
CA PRO A 63 15.66 -7.19 6.88
C PRO A 63 16.68 -6.29 6.18
N ALA A 64 16.25 -5.39 5.28
CA ALA A 64 17.14 -4.44 4.60
C ALA A 64 17.50 -3.24 5.49
N PHE A 65 16.59 -2.80 6.37
CA PHE A 65 16.83 -1.66 7.23
C PHE A 65 17.45 -2.02 8.59
N GLY A 66 17.22 -3.22 9.12
CA GLY A 66 17.96 -3.77 10.26
C GLY A 66 17.72 -3.15 11.64
N TYR A 67 17.20 -1.91 11.70
CA TYR A 67 17.03 -1.17 12.95
C TYR A 67 16.26 -1.93 14.02
N LEU A 68 16.77 -1.96 15.24
CA LEU A 68 16.07 -2.52 16.39
C LEU A 68 14.93 -1.59 16.84
N ARG A 69 13.83 -2.17 17.32
CA ARG A 69 12.72 -1.39 17.92
C ARG A 69 13.22 -0.62 19.14
N PRO A 70 12.64 0.56 19.45
CA PRO A 70 12.74 1.13 20.79
C PRO A 70 12.33 0.04 21.78
N GLY A 71 13.17 -0.23 22.78
CA GLY A 71 13.03 -1.40 23.65
C GLY A 71 11.67 -1.51 24.36
N PRO A 72 11.37 -2.65 24.99
CA PRO A 72 10.08 -2.89 25.67
C PRO A 72 9.74 -1.87 26.76
N ASP A 73 10.73 -1.11 27.24
CA ASP A 73 10.58 -0.03 28.23
C ASP A 73 10.27 1.35 27.62
N ALA A 74 10.18 1.47 26.29
CA ALA A 74 10.11 2.76 25.62
C ALA A 74 8.72 3.42 25.64
N GLY A 75 7.64 2.71 25.97
CA GLY A 75 6.29 3.27 25.93
C GLY A 75 5.37 2.75 27.05
N PRO A 76 4.52 3.61 27.67
CA PRO A 76 3.63 3.21 28.78
C PRO A 76 2.44 2.34 28.35
N LEU A 77 2.35 1.94 27.07
CA LEU A 77 1.18 1.29 26.49
C LEU A 77 1.61 -0.02 25.82
N GLY A 78 1.29 -1.14 26.47
CA GLY A 78 1.56 -2.49 25.97
C GLY A 78 0.97 -2.77 24.58
N ASN A 79 1.35 -3.92 24.02
CA ASN A 79 0.84 -4.39 22.73
C ASN A 79 -0.71 -4.44 22.74
N PRO A 80 -1.37 -4.08 21.63
CA PRO A 80 -2.83 -4.18 21.54
C PRO A 80 -3.30 -5.62 21.80
N TRP A 81 -4.41 -5.78 22.54
CA TRP A 81 -4.94 -7.08 22.98
C TRP A 81 -5.15 -8.09 21.85
N LEU A 82 -5.55 -7.62 20.66
CA LEU A 82 -5.76 -8.53 19.53
C LEU A 82 -4.43 -9.00 18.93
N ILE A 83 -3.38 -8.19 18.96
CA ILE A 83 -2.04 -8.61 18.53
C ILE A 83 -1.52 -9.67 19.50
N SER A 84 -1.66 -9.45 20.82
CA SER A 84 -1.32 -10.49 21.81
C SER A 84 -2.16 -11.75 21.65
N SER A 85 -3.44 -11.65 21.27
CA SER A 85 -4.28 -12.82 21.01
C SER A 85 -3.88 -13.58 19.74
N ILE A 86 -3.42 -12.87 18.70
CA ILE A 86 -2.94 -13.48 17.45
C ILE A 86 -1.60 -14.20 17.69
N ASP A 87 -0.71 -13.62 18.51
CA ASP A 87 0.57 -14.24 18.90
C ASP A 87 0.37 -15.56 19.66
N HIS A 88 -0.77 -15.76 20.34
CA HIS A 88 -1.13 -17.03 20.98
C HIS A 88 -1.68 -18.10 20.01
N ILE A 89 -2.21 -17.71 18.85
CA ILE A 89 -2.87 -18.63 17.90
C ILE A 89 -1.94 -19.00 16.74
N LEU A 90 -1.08 -18.09 16.32
CA LEU A 90 -0.07 -18.33 15.30
C LEU A 90 1.29 -18.48 16.00
N PRO A 91 1.83 -19.70 16.18
CA PRO A 91 3.15 -19.91 16.79
C PRO A 91 4.30 -19.46 15.89
N PHE A 92 4.01 -18.74 14.80
CA PHE A 92 5.02 -17.89 14.20
C PHE A 92 5.31 -16.80 15.22
N GLN A 93 6.41 -16.95 15.96
CA GLN A 93 7.13 -15.82 16.50
C GLN A 93 7.27 -14.80 15.37
N LEU A 94 6.35 -13.84 15.30
CA LEU A 94 6.41 -12.67 14.43
C LEU A 94 7.46 -11.75 15.03
N ALA A 95 8.69 -12.27 15.07
CA ALA A 95 9.92 -11.76 15.62
C ALA A 95 9.70 -10.66 16.66
N GLU A 96 9.90 -11.04 17.92
CA GLU A 96 10.32 -10.12 18.98
C GLU A 96 11.60 -9.33 18.60
N GLY A 97 12.27 -9.68 17.49
CA GLY A 97 13.31 -8.90 16.81
C GLY A 97 12.93 -8.29 15.44
N SER A 98 11.65 -8.18 15.07
CA SER A 98 11.28 -7.58 13.77
C SER A 98 11.52 -6.08 13.81
N GLY A 99 12.52 -5.63 13.06
CA GLY A 99 13.06 -4.28 13.11
C GLY A 99 12.04 -3.14 13.08
N ASP A 100 12.47 -1.99 13.63
CA ASP A 100 11.72 -0.75 13.77
C ASP A 100 11.28 -0.18 12.42
N VAL A 101 12.14 -0.30 11.41
CA VAL A 101 11.95 0.37 10.12
C VAL A 101 11.68 -0.66 9.03
N PRO A 102 10.68 -0.44 8.15
CA PRO A 102 9.60 0.54 8.28
C PRO A 102 8.46 0.05 9.18
N SER A 103 7.68 0.99 9.73
CA SER A 103 6.42 0.67 10.42
C SER A 103 5.43 0.01 9.46
N GLY A 104 5.12 -1.27 9.69
CA GLY A 104 4.21 -2.04 8.83
C GLY A 104 2.78 -1.49 8.85
N PHE A 105 2.29 -1.02 10.01
CA PHE A 105 0.97 -0.39 10.11
C PHE A 105 0.91 0.93 9.35
N ALA A 106 1.95 1.77 9.46
CA ALA A 106 2.01 3.00 8.67
C ALA A 106 2.04 2.71 7.17
N THR A 107 2.82 1.70 6.76
CA THR A 107 2.94 1.27 5.36
C THR A 107 1.58 0.86 4.79
N ARG A 108 0.88 -0.05 5.48
CA ARG A 108 -0.44 -0.55 5.07
C ARG A 108 -1.51 0.53 5.04
N GLN A 109 -1.58 1.39 6.06
CA GLN A 109 -2.55 2.48 6.09
C GLN A 109 -2.29 3.51 4.98
N THR A 110 -1.02 3.76 4.63
CA THR A 110 -0.67 4.62 3.49
C THR A 110 -1.14 4.04 2.17
N VAL A 111 -1.00 2.73 1.95
CA VAL A 111 -1.53 2.05 0.76
C VAL A 111 -3.06 2.20 0.65
N LEU A 112 -3.79 2.02 1.75
CA LEU A 112 -5.25 2.22 1.77
C LEU A 112 -5.65 3.68 1.48
N PHE A 113 -4.88 4.64 2.02
CA PHE A 113 -5.08 6.05 1.75
C PHE A 113 -4.88 6.37 0.25
N LEU A 114 -3.77 5.93 -0.34
CA LEU A 114 -3.48 6.15 -1.75
C LEU A 114 -4.50 5.47 -2.67
N LEU A 115 -4.95 4.27 -2.30
CA LEU A 115 -6.04 3.59 -3.02
C LEU A 115 -7.36 4.37 -2.93
N THR A 116 -7.67 4.96 -1.77
CA THR A 116 -8.82 5.85 -1.61
C THR A 116 -8.74 7.03 -2.57
N VAL A 117 -7.61 7.75 -2.57
CA VAL A 117 -7.38 8.91 -3.45
C VAL A 117 -7.51 8.48 -4.91
N TRP A 118 -6.85 7.39 -5.31
CA TRP A 118 -6.88 6.91 -6.67
C TRP A 118 -8.29 6.53 -7.15
N ILE A 119 -9.11 5.86 -6.33
CA ILE A 119 -10.51 5.53 -6.68
C ILE A 119 -11.36 6.79 -6.83
N VAL A 120 -11.21 7.74 -5.90
CA VAL A 120 -12.02 8.98 -5.89
C VAL A 120 -11.70 9.90 -7.08
N GLU A 121 -10.47 9.87 -7.57
CA GLU A 121 -10.05 10.62 -8.76
C GLU A 121 -10.42 9.94 -10.10
N GLN A 122 -10.98 8.72 -10.09
CA GLN A 122 -11.45 8.12 -11.34
C GLN A 122 -12.65 8.90 -11.89
N LYS A 123 -12.65 9.19 -13.21
CA LYS A 123 -13.69 9.98 -13.89
C LYS A 123 -15.15 9.61 -13.52
N PRO A 124 -15.55 8.31 -13.49
CA PRO A 124 -16.92 7.93 -13.12
C PRO A 124 -17.31 8.38 -11.70
N MET A 125 -16.34 8.37 -10.78
CA MET A 125 -16.50 8.83 -9.41
C MET A 125 -16.51 10.36 -9.29
N GLY A 126 -15.62 11.01 -10.04
CA GLY A 126 -15.39 12.44 -10.01
C GLY A 126 -16.54 13.28 -10.55
N GLU A 127 -17.21 12.79 -11.59
CA GLU A 127 -18.21 13.55 -12.36
C GLU A 127 -19.66 13.11 -12.10
N TYR A 128 -19.91 11.82 -11.81
CA TYR A 128 -21.27 11.27 -11.85
C TYR A 128 -21.81 10.71 -10.52
N LEU A 129 -20.95 10.28 -9.59
CA LEU A 129 -21.38 9.55 -8.39
C LEU A 129 -21.26 10.35 -7.09
N PHE A 130 -20.27 11.23 -7.00
CA PHE A 130 -20.04 12.03 -5.80
C PHE A 130 -19.99 13.52 -6.11
N SER A 131 -20.72 14.29 -5.30
CA SER A 131 -20.45 15.72 -5.21
C SER A 131 -19.01 15.94 -4.71
N ASN A 132 -18.41 17.07 -5.11
CA ASN A 132 -17.06 17.43 -4.66
C ASN A 132 -16.90 17.35 -3.13
N ARG A 133 -17.94 17.75 -2.38
CA ARG A 133 -17.98 17.63 -0.91
C ARG A 133 -17.81 16.18 -0.43
N ARG A 134 -18.53 15.22 -1.04
CA ARG A 134 -18.42 13.80 -0.66
C ARG A 134 -17.03 13.23 -0.99
N ARG A 135 -16.46 13.59 -2.13
CA ARG A 135 -15.08 13.21 -2.51
C ARG A 135 -14.08 13.66 -1.46
N ILE A 136 -14.13 14.95 -1.10
CA ILE A 136 -13.29 15.54 -0.06
C ILE A 136 -13.50 14.82 1.28
N SER A 137 -14.74 14.51 1.67
CA SER A 137 -15.01 13.79 2.92
C SER A 137 -14.37 12.40 2.96
N TYR A 138 -14.41 11.62 1.87
CA TYR A 138 -13.78 10.30 1.82
C TYR A 138 -12.25 10.40 1.91
N VAL A 139 -11.65 11.32 1.17
CA VAL A 139 -10.20 11.55 1.21
C VAL A 139 -9.78 12.05 2.61
N ALA A 140 -10.51 13.02 3.18
CA ALA A 140 -10.24 13.55 4.50
C ALA A 140 -10.37 12.49 5.60
N LEU A 141 -11.41 11.65 5.56
CA LEU A 141 -11.56 10.55 6.52
C LEU A 141 -10.41 9.54 6.40
N SER A 142 -10.03 9.16 5.19
CA SER A 142 -8.91 8.24 4.95
C SER A 142 -7.58 8.84 5.41
N PHE A 143 -7.37 10.14 5.18
CA PHE A 143 -6.22 10.89 5.68
C PHE A 143 -6.19 10.96 7.20
N LEU A 144 -7.33 11.20 7.86
CA LEU A 144 -7.42 11.17 9.32
C LEU A 144 -7.08 9.79 9.88
N LEU A 145 -7.55 8.70 9.26
CA LEU A 145 -7.17 7.33 9.67
C LEU A 145 -5.65 7.09 9.54
N LEU A 146 -5.03 7.62 8.49
CA LEU A 146 -3.57 7.61 8.34
C LEU A 146 -2.89 8.40 9.47
N LEU A 147 -3.32 9.64 9.73
CA LEU A 147 -2.76 10.45 10.82
C LEU A 147 -2.91 9.79 12.19
N PHE A 148 -4.08 9.22 12.51
CA PHE A 148 -4.29 8.49 13.76
C PHE A 148 -3.42 7.24 13.85
N THR A 149 -3.19 6.55 12.73
CA THR A 149 -2.26 5.42 12.68
C THR A 149 -0.82 5.88 12.93
N LEU A 150 -0.34 6.92 12.25
CA LEU A 150 1.01 7.46 12.45
C LEU A 150 1.19 7.94 13.89
N PHE A 151 0.23 8.73 14.39
CA PHE A 151 0.25 9.26 15.74
C PHE A 151 0.24 8.16 16.79
N SER A 152 -0.64 7.15 16.67
CA SER A 152 -0.69 6.04 17.63
C SER A 152 0.60 5.21 17.65
N ARG A 153 1.29 5.07 16.50
CA ARG A 153 2.60 4.40 16.45
C ARG A 153 3.71 5.24 17.07
N TYR A 154 3.73 6.55 16.84
CA TYR A 154 4.69 7.48 17.45
C TYR A 154 4.47 7.64 18.96
N TYR A 155 3.24 7.94 19.38
CA TYR A 155 2.90 8.25 20.77
C TYR A 155 3.11 7.08 21.73
N ARG A 156 2.92 5.84 21.25
CA ARG A 156 3.23 4.62 22.01
C ARG A 156 4.73 4.28 22.03
N ALA A 157 5.58 5.15 21.48
CA ALA A 157 7.02 4.94 21.30
C ALA A 157 7.39 3.61 20.62
N ASN A 158 6.48 3.10 19.78
CA ASN A 158 6.70 1.86 19.04
C ASN A 158 7.59 2.07 17.81
N HIS A 159 7.71 3.31 17.35
CA HIS A 159 8.49 3.71 16.18
C HIS A 159 9.00 5.14 16.31
N SER A 160 10.21 5.38 15.81
CA SER A 160 10.72 6.74 15.62
C SER A 160 9.93 7.49 14.52
N PHE A 161 9.95 8.82 14.56
CA PHE A 161 9.35 9.65 13.50
C PHE A 161 9.98 9.35 12.13
N PHE A 162 11.28 9.07 12.11
CA PHE A 162 12.03 8.64 10.93
C PHE A 162 11.48 7.33 10.34
N ALA A 163 11.24 6.31 11.17
CA ALA A 163 10.64 5.04 10.74
C ALA A 163 9.27 5.20 10.09
N LEU A 164 8.49 6.19 10.55
CA LEU A 164 7.18 6.53 10.00
C LEU A 164 7.30 7.24 8.64
N ILE A 165 8.23 8.18 8.48
CA ILE A 165 8.48 8.85 7.19
C ILE A 165 8.92 7.83 6.13
N ILE A 166 9.88 6.96 6.47
CA ILE A 166 10.32 5.89 5.57
C ILE A 166 9.15 4.99 5.17
N ALA A 167 8.29 4.61 6.13
CA ALA A 167 7.12 3.79 5.85
C ALA A 167 6.16 4.45 4.86
N VAL A 168 5.89 5.75 4.99
CA VAL A 168 5.03 6.51 4.06
C VAL A 168 5.66 6.60 2.67
N GLY A 169 6.96 6.93 2.60
CA GLY A 169 7.70 7.02 1.34
C GLY A 169 7.74 5.69 0.59
N LEU A 170 8.11 4.60 1.27
CA LEU A 170 8.12 3.24 0.70
C LEU A 170 6.72 2.80 0.27
N ALA A 171 5.69 3.01 1.09
CA ALA A 171 4.32 2.65 0.72
C ALA A 171 3.85 3.39 -0.53
N THR A 172 4.19 4.68 -0.64
CA THR A 172 3.86 5.51 -1.81
C THR A 172 4.52 4.96 -3.06
N LEU A 173 5.81 4.67 -2.98
CA LEU A 173 6.57 4.10 -4.08
C LEU A 173 6.01 2.75 -4.53
N LEU A 174 5.75 1.85 -3.57
CA LEU A 174 5.22 0.51 -3.84
C LEU A 174 3.81 0.57 -4.44
N PHE A 175 2.96 1.48 -3.97
CA PHE A 175 1.63 1.68 -4.52
C PHE A 175 1.70 2.09 -6.00
N TRP A 176 2.51 3.10 -6.33
CA TRP A 176 2.65 3.57 -7.72
C TRP A 176 3.34 2.56 -8.62
N MET A 177 4.30 1.78 -8.11
CA MET A 177 4.87 0.65 -8.84
C MET A 177 3.81 -0.40 -9.19
N PHE A 178 3.04 -0.85 -8.19
CA PHE A 178 1.97 -1.83 -8.40
C PHE A 178 0.96 -1.33 -9.44
N LEU A 179 0.55 -0.07 -9.32
CA LEU A 179 -0.39 0.55 -10.24
C LEU A 179 0.19 0.68 -11.66
N SER A 180 1.44 1.13 -11.78
CA SER A 180 2.13 1.28 -13.07
C SER A 180 2.25 -0.05 -13.82
N VAL A 181 2.52 -1.14 -13.10
CA VAL A 181 2.53 -2.49 -13.70
C VAL A 181 1.15 -2.83 -14.23
N ILE A 182 0.09 -2.66 -13.44
CA ILE A 182 -1.29 -2.96 -13.89
C ILE A 182 -1.68 -2.13 -15.12
N TYR A 183 -1.43 -0.82 -15.09
CA TYR A 183 -1.77 0.06 -16.21
C TYR A 183 -0.97 -0.29 -17.48
N SER A 184 0.32 -0.59 -17.34
CA SER A 184 1.18 -0.95 -18.47
C SER A 184 0.76 -2.28 -19.09
N LEU A 185 0.28 -3.24 -18.30
CA LEU A 185 -0.26 -4.50 -18.81
C LEU A 185 -1.62 -4.32 -19.48
N LYS A 186 -2.49 -3.43 -18.96
CA LYS A 186 -3.85 -3.22 -19.47
C LYS A 186 -3.93 -2.30 -20.70
N TYR A 187 -3.15 -1.23 -20.73
CA TYR A 187 -3.24 -0.17 -21.75
C TYR A 187 -2.03 -0.10 -22.68
N GLY A 188 -0.99 -0.93 -22.45
CA GLY A 188 0.17 -1.05 -23.32
C GLY A 188 0.98 0.25 -23.46
N ARG A 189 1.40 0.58 -24.69
CA ARG A 189 2.30 1.71 -25.00
C ARG A 189 1.80 3.10 -24.55
N ARG A 190 0.49 3.28 -24.32
CA ARG A 190 -0.12 4.59 -24.08
C ARG A 190 0.24 5.20 -22.72
N ASP A 191 0.60 4.39 -21.73
CA ASP A 191 0.88 4.82 -20.35
C ASP A 191 2.35 4.58 -19.91
N LYS A 192 3.29 4.48 -20.87
CA LYS A 192 4.73 4.35 -20.59
C LYS A 192 5.30 5.49 -19.75
N TYR A 193 4.68 6.67 -19.84
CA TYR A 193 5.08 7.85 -19.10
C TYR A 193 4.97 7.63 -17.58
N LEU A 194 3.88 7.00 -17.11
CA LEU A 194 3.69 6.69 -15.69
C LEU A 194 4.75 5.70 -15.17
N LEU A 195 5.11 4.70 -15.99
CA LEU A 195 6.14 3.74 -15.63
C LEU A 195 7.54 4.36 -15.60
N ALA A 196 7.83 5.27 -16.53
CA ALA A 196 9.07 6.05 -16.56
C ALA A 196 9.16 7.05 -15.39
N GLU A 197 8.07 7.73 -15.03
CA GLU A 197 8.01 8.59 -13.84
C GLU A 197 8.22 7.80 -12.55
N THR A 198 7.61 6.61 -12.47
CA THR A 198 7.80 5.72 -11.32
C THR A 198 9.25 5.25 -11.22
N PHE A 199 9.89 4.93 -12.36
CA PHE A 199 11.32 4.62 -12.41
C PHE A 199 12.17 5.81 -11.96
N GLY A 200 11.87 7.01 -12.48
CA GLY A 200 12.54 8.25 -12.16
C GLY A 200 12.41 8.66 -10.69
N ALA A 201 11.31 8.33 -10.03
CA ALA A 201 11.12 8.53 -8.59
C ALA A 201 11.77 7.42 -7.73
N PHE A 202 11.78 6.18 -8.23
CA PHE A 202 12.33 5.02 -7.52
C PHE A 202 13.84 5.13 -7.34
N VAL A 203 14.58 5.54 -8.38
CA VAL A 203 16.04 5.66 -8.33
C VAL A 203 16.54 6.60 -7.22
N PRO A 204 16.13 7.89 -7.17
CA PRO A 204 16.59 8.80 -6.13
C PRO A 204 16.11 8.38 -4.74
N MET A 205 14.88 7.88 -4.58
CA MET A 205 14.44 7.33 -3.29
C MET A 205 15.29 6.13 -2.86
N SER A 206 15.65 5.25 -3.79
CA SER A 206 16.49 4.09 -3.49
C SER A 206 17.90 4.47 -3.08
N LEU A 207 18.46 5.53 -3.68
CA LEU A 207 19.75 6.07 -3.25
C LEU A 207 19.67 6.67 -1.84
N ILE A 208 18.60 7.41 -1.53
CA ILE A 208 18.36 7.93 -0.18
C ILE A 208 18.24 6.76 0.81
N PHE A 209 17.43 5.75 0.52
CA PHE A 209 17.27 4.59 1.41
C PHE A 209 18.54 3.75 1.55
N LEU A 210 19.39 3.70 0.53
CA LEU A 210 20.70 3.05 0.63
C LEU A 210 21.57 3.72 1.70
N THR A 211 21.54 5.06 1.82
CA THR A 211 22.30 5.77 2.86
C THR A 211 21.84 5.49 4.29
N TYR A 212 20.61 5.00 4.46
CA TYR A 212 20.01 4.69 5.76
C TYR A 212 19.77 3.19 5.97
N SER A 213 20.28 2.34 5.08
CA SER A 213 20.12 0.89 5.19
C SER A 213 21.28 0.31 6.01
N GLU A 214 20.97 -0.44 7.07
CA GLU A 214 22.00 -1.19 7.82
C GLU A 214 22.49 -2.42 7.05
N ALA A 215 21.73 -2.89 6.07
CA ALA A 215 22.11 -3.97 5.17
C ALA A 215 22.07 -3.52 3.69
N PRO A 216 22.99 -2.62 3.28
CA PRO A 216 22.93 -1.96 1.97
C PRO A 216 22.96 -2.94 0.79
N GLY A 217 23.64 -4.09 0.92
CA GLY A 217 23.61 -5.15 -0.10
C GLY A 217 22.23 -5.78 -0.31
N LYS A 218 21.44 -5.95 0.76
CA LYS A 218 20.05 -6.45 0.66
C LYS A 218 19.14 -5.42 0.01
N TRP A 219 19.30 -4.14 0.39
CA TRP A 219 18.56 -3.05 -0.22
C TRP A 219 18.90 -2.89 -1.71
N ALA A 220 20.19 -2.90 -2.06
CA ALA A 220 20.64 -2.82 -3.44
C ALA A 220 20.14 -3.99 -4.29
N GLY A 221 20.17 -5.21 -3.75
CA GLY A 221 19.59 -6.39 -4.40
C GLY A 221 18.09 -6.24 -4.66
N PHE A 222 17.32 -5.77 -3.66
CA PHE A 222 15.90 -5.48 -3.83
C PHE A 222 15.66 -4.39 -4.89
N ALA A 223 16.39 -3.28 -4.82
CA ALA A 223 16.27 -2.18 -5.77
C ALA A 223 16.58 -2.65 -7.19
N LEU A 224 17.61 -3.48 -7.38
CA LEU A 224 17.93 -4.06 -8.68
C LEU A 224 16.80 -4.96 -9.19
N VAL A 225 16.24 -5.85 -8.37
CA VAL A 225 15.11 -6.70 -8.76
C VAL A 225 13.92 -5.84 -9.18
N VAL A 226 13.60 -4.79 -8.43
CA VAL A 226 12.53 -3.86 -8.79
C VAL A 226 12.80 -3.18 -10.13
N LEU A 227 14.00 -2.63 -10.34
CA LEU A 227 14.38 -1.98 -11.59
C LEU A 227 14.29 -2.94 -12.79
N LEU A 228 14.74 -4.18 -12.61
CA LEU A 228 14.63 -5.24 -13.63
C LEU A 228 13.18 -5.60 -13.92
N LEU A 229 12.32 -5.70 -12.90
CA LEU A 229 10.89 -5.96 -13.09
C LEU A 229 10.21 -4.80 -13.83
N LEU A 230 10.50 -3.56 -13.47
CA LEU A 230 9.97 -2.38 -14.17
C LEU A 230 10.46 -2.32 -15.62
N ALA A 231 11.74 -2.61 -15.87
CA ALA A 231 12.31 -2.68 -17.21
C ALA A 231 11.68 -3.81 -18.02
N LEU A 232 11.47 -4.99 -17.43
CA LEU A 232 10.80 -6.12 -18.07
C LEU A 232 9.36 -5.74 -18.45
N VAL A 233 8.61 -5.13 -17.53
CA VAL A 233 7.24 -4.66 -17.81
C VAL A 233 7.26 -3.61 -18.92
N TYR A 234 8.21 -2.68 -18.92
CA TYR A 234 8.38 -1.70 -20.00
C TYR A 234 8.56 -2.38 -21.37
N VAL A 235 9.45 -3.38 -21.46
CA VAL A 235 9.73 -4.13 -22.69
C VAL A 235 8.51 -4.96 -23.13
N ILE A 236 7.86 -5.67 -22.21
CA ILE A 236 6.67 -6.47 -22.50
C ILE A 236 5.54 -5.57 -23.01
N SER A 237 5.28 -4.44 -22.34
CA SER A 237 4.28 -3.47 -22.77
C SER A 237 4.60 -2.83 -24.13
N ASP A 238 5.87 -2.81 -24.53
CA ASP A 238 6.30 -2.32 -25.85
C ASP A 238 6.16 -3.36 -26.97
N SER A 239 6.33 -4.64 -26.65
CA SER A 239 6.34 -5.76 -27.60
C SER A 239 4.96 -6.10 -28.18
N GLY A 240 3.87 -5.54 -27.64
CA GLY A 240 2.50 -5.84 -28.08
C GLY A 240 2.01 -7.25 -27.72
N PHE A 241 2.83 -8.05 -27.06
CA PHE A 241 2.59 -9.45 -26.71
C PHE A 241 1.34 -9.68 -25.83
N LEU A 242 0.92 -8.65 -25.08
CA LEU A 242 -0.23 -8.71 -24.17
C LEU A 242 -1.46 -7.93 -24.68
N ARG A 243 -1.62 -7.75 -26.01
CA ARG A 243 -2.89 -7.26 -26.58
C ARG A 243 -4.01 -8.28 -26.35
N ILE A 244 -4.55 -8.33 -25.15
CA ILE A 244 -5.78 -9.05 -24.84
C ILE A 244 -6.93 -8.25 -25.46
N GLY A 245 -7.37 -8.70 -26.64
CA GLY A 245 -8.73 -8.46 -27.17
C GLY A 245 -9.07 -7.04 -27.61
N LYS A 246 -8.33 -6.47 -28.58
CA LYS A 246 -8.80 -5.27 -29.33
C LYS A 246 -8.80 -5.39 -30.84
N ASP A 247 -8.47 -6.55 -31.39
CA ASP A 247 -8.47 -6.75 -32.85
C ASP A 247 -9.83 -7.31 -33.36
N GLY A 248 -10.91 -7.17 -32.58
CA GLY A 248 -12.24 -7.71 -32.91
C GLY A 248 -13.33 -6.70 -33.34
N ASP A 249 -13.16 -5.40 -33.09
CA ASP A 249 -14.23 -4.39 -33.31
C ASP A 249 -13.87 -3.35 -34.39
N THR A 250 -13.15 -3.77 -35.43
CA THR A 250 -13.05 -3.01 -36.68
C THR A 250 -13.31 -3.92 -37.86
N GLN A 251 -14.58 -4.30 -38.04
CA GLN A 251 -15.23 -4.48 -39.34
C GLN A 251 -16.66 -3.98 -39.26
#